data_AF-A0AAJ4VQ17-F1
#
_entry.id   AF-A0AAJ4VQ17-F1
#
_cell.length_a   1.000
_cell.length_b   1.000
_cell.length_c   1.000
_cell.angle_alpha   90.00
_cell.angle_beta   90.00
_cell.angle_gamma   90.00
#
_symmetry.space_group_name_H-M   'P 1'
#
loop_
_entity.id
_entity.type
_entity.pdbx_description
1 polymer ?
#
loop_
_entity_poly.entity_id
_entity_poly.type
_entity_poly.pdbx_seq_one_letter_code
_entity_poly.pdbx_strand_id
1 'polypeptide(L)'
;MRAFFEGLVLLAAVVVYFLPAIVADAREREDAFALTIFNVLFGWTVIGWIAAFVWARHRVSDKRLANLASNTRRSLGRVTIAKIVARSRRARAARRQSTLSA
;
A
#
# COMPACT_ATOMS: atom_id res chain seq x y z
N MET A 1 18.82 -17.07 -4.34
CA MET A 1 18.95 -18.22 -3.43
C MET A 1 17.98 -18.15 -2.25
N ARG A 2 17.90 -17.04 -1.49
CA ARG A 2 16.97 -16.90 -0.34
C ARG A 2 15.49 -17.12 -0.69
N ALA A 3 15.00 -16.47 -1.75
CA ALA A 3 13.61 -16.60 -2.20
C ALA A 3 13.23 -18.02 -2.71
N PHE A 4 14.22 -18.81 -3.14
CA PHE A 4 14.00 -20.18 -3.59
C PHE A 4 13.83 -21.14 -2.40
N PHE A 5 14.63 -20.92 -1.35
CA PHE A 5 14.48 -21.62 -0.06
C PHE A 5 13.14 -21.30 0.60
N GLU A 6 12.72 -20.03 0.61
CA GLU A 6 11.40 -19.63 1.12
C GLU A 6 10.26 -20.31 0.34
N GLY A 7 10.35 -20.35 -0.99
CA GLY A 7 9.37 -21.05 -1.83
C GLY A 7 9.32 -22.56 -1.57
N LEU A 8 10.47 -23.19 -1.35
CA LEU A 8 10.56 -24.63 -1.07
C LEU A 8 10.00 -24.98 0.31
N VAL A 9 10.25 -24.16 1.32
CA VAL A 9 9.69 -24.33 2.67
C VAL A 9 8.16 -24.15 2.66
N LEU A 10 7.66 -23.16 1.92
CA LEU A 10 6.21 -22.98 1.72
C LEU A 10 5.57 -24.18 1.02
N LEU A 11 6.21 -24.71 -0.02
CA LEU A 11 5.72 -25.88 -0.74
C LEU A 11 5.69 -27.13 0.16
N ALA A 12 6.74 -27.38 0.93
CA ALA A 12 6.81 -28.49 1.87
C ALA A 12 5.75 -28.38 2.98
N ALA A 13 5.51 -27.17 3.50
CA ALA A 13 4.45 -26.91 4.48
C ALA A 13 3.05 -27.21 3.92
N VAL A 14 2.79 -26.86 2.66
CA VAL A 14 1.51 -27.18 1.99
C VAL A 14 1.34 -28.70 1.84
N VAL A 15 2.39 -29.45 1.48
CA VAL A 15 2.28 -30.91 1.34
C VAL A 15 2.02 -31.59 2.68
N VAL A 16 2.72 -31.18 3.73
CA VAL A 16 2.47 -31.68 5.11
C VAL A 16 1.07 -31.29 5.58
N TYR A 17 0.56 -30.16 5.13
CA TYR A 17 -0.78 -29.69 5.44
C TYR A 17 -1.90 -30.54 4.81
N PHE A 18 -1.65 -31.20 3.67
CA PHE A 18 -2.62 -32.13 3.04
C PHE A 18 -2.57 -33.57 3.58
N LEU A 19 -1.56 -33.91 4.39
CA LEU A 19 -1.37 -35.24 4.96
C LEU A 19 -2.58 -35.76 5.76
N PRO A 20 -3.27 -34.93 6.58
CA PRO A 20 -4.45 -35.39 7.34
C PRO A 20 -5.61 -35.79 6.44
N ALA A 21 -5.79 -35.10 5.30
CA ALA A 21 -6.88 -35.39 4.36
C ALA A 21 -6.66 -36.72 3.63
N ILE A 22 -5.42 -37.03 3.25
CA ILE A 22 -5.05 -38.32 2.65
C ILE A 22 -5.24 -39.46 3.66
N VAL A 23 -4.88 -39.22 4.93
CA VAL A 23 -5.04 -40.21 6.01
C VAL A 23 -6.50 -40.47 6.37
N ALA A 24 -7.38 -39.47 6.22
CA ALA A 24 -8.81 -39.61 6.50
C ALA A 24 -9.59 -40.26 5.37
N ASP A 25 -9.25 -39.96 4.11
CA ASP A 25 -9.79 -40.63 2.93
C ASP A 25 -9.46 -42.12 2.93
N ALA A 26 -8.25 -42.48 3.39
CA ALA A 26 -7.83 -43.87 3.55
C ALA A 26 -8.52 -44.66 4.69
N ARG A 27 -9.39 -44.03 5.51
CA ARG A 27 -10.02 -44.65 6.68
C ARG A 27 -11.55 -44.74 6.66
N GLU A 28 -12.24 -44.28 5.60
CA GLU A 28 -13.70 -44.39 5.39
C GLU A 28 -14.56 -44.05 6.64
N ARG A 29 -14.20 -43.02 7.40
CA ARG A 29 -14.95 -42.60 8.60
C ARG A 29 -15.89 -41.43 8.32
N GLU A 30 -17.08 -41.44 8.91
CA GLU A 30 -18.12 -40.38 8.82
C GLU A 30 -17.61 -38.98 9.21
N ASP A 31 -16.46 -38.89 9.90
CA ASP A 31 -15.77 -37.65 10.28
C ASP A 31 -15.05 -36.95 9.09
N ALA A 32 -15.06 -37.55 7.90
CA ALA A 32 -14.45 -37.01 6.68
C ALA A 32 -14.97 -35.61 6.33
N PHE A 33 -16.22 -35.30 6.66
CA PHE A 33 -16.81 -33.98 6.41
C PHE A 33 -16.19 -32.88 7.27
N ALA A 34 -15.97 -33.15 8.57
CA ALA A 34 -15.33 -32.20 9.48
C ALA A 34 -13.88 -31.91 9.05
N LEU A 35 -13.17 -32.93 8.57
CA LEU A 35 -11.81 -32.77 8.07
C LEU A 35 -11.76 -32.03 6.72
N THR A 36 -12.76 -32.23 5.86
CA THR A 36 -12.89 -31.49 4.60
C THR A 36 -13.13 -30.00 4.86
N ILE A 37 -14.04 -29.66 5.79
CA ILE A 37 -14.27 -28.26 6.22
C ILE A 37 -13.01 -27.67 6.85
N PHE A 38 -12.34 -28.42 7.73
CA PHE A 38 -11.10 -27.98 8.35
C PHE A 38 -10.01 -27.71 7.30
N ASN A 39 -9.86 -28.62 6.32
CA ASN A 39 -8.89 -28.49 5.25
C ASN A 39 -9.22 -27.34 4.29
N VAL A 40 -10.50 -27.11 3.97
CA VAL A 40 -10.94 -25.98 3.15
C VAL A 40 -10.73 -24.66 3.88
N LEU A 41 -11.12 -24.54 5.15
CA LEU A 41 -10.94 -23.33 5.95
C LEU A 41 -9.46 -22.99 6.14
N PHE A 42 -8.63 -23.98 6.46
CA PHE A 42 -7.23 -23.74 6.75
C PHE A 42 -6.40 -23.72 5.44
N GLY A 43 -6.86 -24.34 4.35
CA GLY A 43 -6.29 -24.14 3.01
C GLY A 43 -6.58 -22.73 2.49
N TRP A 44 -7.76 -22.21 2.79
CA TRP A 44 -8.16 -20.84 2.48
C TRP A 44 -7.30 -19.79 3.22
N THR A 45 -6.86 -20.06 4.45
CA THR A 45 -5.97 -19.12 5.16
C THR A 45 -4.57 -19.08 4.55
N VAL A 46 -4.04 -20.21 4.06
CA VAL A 46 -2.74 -20.25 3.36
C VAL A 46 -2.81 -19.44 2.06
N ILE A 47 -3.88 -19.60 1.27
CA ILE A 47 -4.10 -18.81 0.05
C ILE A 47 -4.17 -17.33 0.38
N GLY A 48 -4.90 -16.95 1.44
CA GLY A 48 -4.98 -15.57 1.92
C GLY A 48 -3.63 -14.98 2.32
N TRP A 49 -2.76 -15.78 2.96
CA TRP A 49 -1.43 -15.34 3.38
C TRP A 49 -0.47 -15.18 2.19
N ILE A 50 -0.52 -16.09 1.21
CA ILE A 50 0.26 -15.96 -0.03
C ILE A 50 -0.19 -14.70 -0.79
N ALA A 51 -1.50 -14.48 -0.91
CA ALA A 51 -2.05 -13.27 -1.51
C ALA A 51 -1.57 -12.01 -0.78
N ALA A 52 -1.60 -12.00 0.56
CA ALA A 52 -1.09 -10.90 1.37
C ALA A 52 0.43 -10.68 1.21
N PHE A 53 1.23 -11.75 1.08
CA PHE A 53 2.67 -11.65 0.82
C PHE A 53 2.97 -11.07 -0.56
N VAL A 54 2.24 -11.50 -1.58
CA VAL A 54 2.32 -10.94 -2.94
C VAL A 54 1.90 -9.47 -2.93
N TRP A 55 0.84 -9.15 -2.19
CA TRP A 55 0.37 -7.78 -2.00
C TRP A 55 1.40 -6.90 -1.28
N ALA A 56 2.04 -7.41 -0.24
CA ALA A 56 3.10 -6.70 0.50
C ALA A 56 4.34 -6.45 -0.36
N ARG A 57 4.64 -7.35 -1.30
CA ARG A 57 5.67 -7.14 -2.31
C ARG A 57 5.29 -6.14 -3.39
N HIS A 58 4.00 -5.86 -3.55
CA HIS A 58 3.54 -4.82 -4.46
C HIS A 58 3.97 -3.47 -3.91
N ARG A 59 5.02 -2.89 -4.50
CA ARG A 59 5.47 -1.54 -4.14
C ARG A 59 4.33 -0.58 -4.42
N VAL A 60 3.68 -0.08 -3.38
CA VAL A 60 2.91 1.15 -3.46
C VAL A 60 3.86 2.19 -4.04
N SER A 61 3.56 2.70 -5.23
CA SER A 61 4.47 3.59 -5.95
C SER A 61 4.47 4.96 -5.30
N ASP A 62 5.23 5.09 -4.21
CA ASP A 62 5.46 6.35 -3.49
C ASP A 62 6.08 7.41 -4.41
N LYS A 63 6.73 6.98 -5.50
CA LYS A 63 7.29 7.88 -6.52
C LYS A 63 6.23 8.82 -7.08
N ARG A 64 4.99 8.36 -7.27
CA ARG A 64 3.92 9.20 -7.81
C ARG A 64 3.48 10.26 -6.78
N LEU A 65 3.36 9.88 -5.52
CA LEU A 65 3.04 10.78 -4.39
C LEU A 65 4.18 11.79 -4.13
N ALA A 66 5.43 11.34 -4.18
CA ALA A 66 6.61 12.19 -4.05
C ALA A 66 6.70 13.24 -5.18
N ASN A 67 6.42 12.83 -6.43
CA ASN A 67 6.40 13.74 -7.58
C ASN A 67 5.24 14.75 -7.51
N LEU A 68 4.08 14.35 -6.98
CA LEU A 68 2.93 15.23 -6.72
C LEU A 68 3.25 16.26 -5.62
N ALA A 69 3.94 15.85 -4.56
CA ALA A 69 4.36 16.74 -3.47
C ALA A 69 5.41 17.77 -3.93
N SER A 70 6.37 17.36 -4.77
CA SER A 70 7.41 18.28 -5.27
C SER A 70 6.85 19.35 -6.22
N ASN A 71 5.88 19.00 -7.08
CA ASN A 71 5.29 19.93 -8.03
C ASN A 71 4.36 20.94 -7.35
N THR A 72 3.61 20.50 -6.35
CA THR A 72 2.66 21.36 -5.60
C THR A 72 3.38 22.42 -4.75
N ARG A 73 4.54 22.11 -4.16
CA ARG A 73 5.34 23.10 -3.41
C ARG A 73 5.77 24.29 -4.26
N ARG A 74 6.14 24.04 -5.52
CA ARG A 74 6.61 25.11 -6.44
C ARG A 74 5.48 26.03 -6.89
N SER A 75 4.28 25.50 -7.14
CA SER A 75 3.13 26.32 -7.55
C SER A 75 2.61 27.18 -6.39
N LEU A 76 2.51 26.61 -5.18
CA LEU A 76 2.08 27.35 -3.99
C LEU A 76 3.06 28.44 -3.57
N GLY A 77 4.38 28.18 -3.63
CA GLY A 77 5.40 29.18 -3.32
C GLY A 77 5.30 30.43 -4.19
N ARG A 78 5.11 30.26 -5.50
CA ARG A 78 4.95 31.38 -6.44
C ARG A 78 3.70 32.19 -6.18
N VAL A 79 2.56 31.55 -5.90
CA VAL A 79 1.29 32.24 -5.65
C VAL A 79 1.34 33.01 -4.33
N THR A 80 1.93 32.45 -3.28
CA THR A 80 2.11 33.13 -1.99
C THR A 80 3.00 34.36 -2.13
N ILE A 81 4.15 34.23 -2.81
CA ILE A 81 5.05 35.35 -3.08
C ILE A 81 4.34 36.42 -3.92
N ALA A 82 3.62 36.03 -4.99
CA ALA A 82 2.91 36.97 -5.85
C ALA A 82 1.85 37.78 -5.07
N LYS A 83 1.09 37.15 -4.17
CA LYS A 83 0.11 37.85 -3.32
C LYS A 83 0.79 38.82 -2.34
N ILE A 84 1.89 38.42 -1.71
CA ILE A 84 2.66 39.29 -0.81
C ILE A 84 3.19 40.51 -1.57
N VAL A 85 3.77 40.29 -2.75
CA VAL A 85 4.30 41.37 -3.59
C VAL A 85 3.16 42.29 -4.07
N ALA A 86 2.03 41.74 -4.50
CA ALA A 86 0.88 42.55 -4.91
C ALA A 86 0.35 43.44 -3.78
N ARG A 87 0.26 42.92 -2.55
CA ARG A 87 -0.11 43.70 -1.37
C ARG A 87 0.90 44.82 -1.10
N SER A 88 2.19 44.53 -1.19
CA SER A 88 3.24 45.53 -0.97
C SER A 88 3.22 46.65 -2.02
N ARG A 89 2.95 46.32 -3.29
CA ARG A 89 2.82 47.30 -4.38
C ARG A 89 1.61 48.20 -4.18
N ARG A 90 0.46 47.65 -3.80
CA ARG A 90 -0.75 48.44 -3.47
C ARG A 90 -0.50 49.41 -2.32
N ALA A 91 0.14 48.96 -1.24
CA ALA A 91 0.46 49.82 -0.11
C ALA A 91 1.43 50.97 -0.47
N ARG A 92 2.41 50.72 -1.34
CA ARG A 92 3.33 51.77 -1.81
C ARG A 92 2.66 52.76 -2.76
N ALA A 93 1.78 52.31 -3.64
CA ALA A 93 1.05 53.18 -4.56
C ALA A 93 0.17 54.20 -3.81
N ALA A 94 -0.53 53.74 -2.76
CA ALA A 94 -1.35 54.62 -1.91
C ALA A 94 -0.52 55.71 -1.20
N ARG A 95 0.67 55.38 -0.67
CA ARG A 95 1.58 56.38 -0.06
C ARG A 95 2.12 57.40 -1.06
N ARG A 96 2.36 56.99 -2.31
CA ARG A 96 2.88 57.88 -3.35
C ARG A 96 1.85 58.93 -3.77
N GLN A 97 0.57 58.55 -3.81
CA GLN A 97 -0.52 59.49 -4.11
C GLN A 97 -0.71 60.54 -3.02
N SER A 98 -0.63 60.16 -1.74
CA SER A 98 -0.72 61.13 -0.64
C SER A 98 0.42 62.14 -0.57
N THR A 99 1.61 61.80 -1.08
CA THR A 99 2.75 62.74 -1.17
C THR A 99 2.71 63.63 -2.40
N LEU A 100 1.88 63.33 -3.40
CA LEU A 100 1.73 64.15 -4.62
C LEU A 100 0.53 65.11 -4.52
N SER A 101 -0.34 64.95 -3.54
CA SER A 101 -1.51 65.79 -3.30
C SER A 101 -1.32 66.80 -2.15
N ALA A 102 -0.10 66.93 -1.62
CA ALA A 102 0.29 67.89 -0.58
C ALA A 102 1.29 68.87 -1.18
#